data_AF-A0A495YFQ8-F1
#
_entry.id   AF-A0A495YFQ8-F1
#
_cell.length_a   1.000
_cell.length_b   1.000
_cell.length_c   1.000
_cell.angle_alpha   90.00
_cell.angle_beta   90.00
_cell.angle_gamma   90.00
#
_symmetry.space_group_name_H-M   'P 1'
#
loop_
_entity.id
_entity.type
_entity.pdbx_description
1 polymer ?
#
loop_
_entity_poly.entity_id
_entity_poly.type
_entity_poly.pdbx_seq_one_letter_code
_entity_poly.pdbx_strand_id
1 'polypeptide(L)'
;MPDRLLITQNAQFYFPKAELTDDSIGALLDAASQNIEKNSNFLIDEFRQARTVPNTDFTFTYSARAFPSSRPVYFLTEDFQDIIYAYIVIIEIGKYISIFKKSCTNISDKIDEHFNAVDHSLLTSTFDDDEVEFQKIALRNMTISERAMRARSYEAADLKGLLSTHAAGRSIPYFLKIRQGSNLKTISANSGRVVEASERKKLDEIALWANGQVHLIENPNANKAFLDSFAKLVDLNEVLAVTDPSAILIESAMLHDRIIREKIPASYKTRKKKLLSLNKGRLDRIFEILEKVYEVDTDLKIIGHENTSRLRKNEKSITLLSTPLQRIKLTENGKDVSLQKYIIKNGFFSICFEDPKYMYFMGRCFEDSSGISEIDSILDILIAKPEIANATSEKGKIQSTSTAFDANSMFGIAETIHAHDDYVFCDDLGNEWADHITLNSADSCICFIHSKHGDVSRSASKLHDVVGQGIKNLGNMYFSKEQFTKKVDEKFSNGYSQDSIQSEISRTRKGDCAAIDDYVKHLLQDYKLHRKAILSCSFISKSAIEIEFNKIKTKQAVTGNIIQLLWILSSFAHAAKDMNVIPIIYCQE
;
A
#
# COMPACT_ATOMS: atom_id res chain seq x y z
N MET A 1 30.89 29.93 -19.13
CA MET A 1 30.03 30.31 -17.98
C MET A 1 29.30 29.15 -17.29
N PRO A 2 28.85 28.07 -17.96
CA PRO A 2 28.12 26.95 -17.32
C PRO A 2 29.03 26.08 -16.44
N ASP A 3 30.36 26.21 -16.57
CA ASP A 3 31.37 25.53 -15.73
C ASP A 3 31.32 25.95 -14.26
N ARG A 4 30.55 27.01 -13.93
CA ARG A 4 30.25 27.44 -12.56
C ARG A 4 29.15 26.60 -11.90
N LEU A 5 28.38 25.84 -12.67
CA LEU A 5 27.26 25.05 -12.17
C LEU A 5 27.78 23.72 -11.64
N LEU A 6 27.76 23.57 -10.32
CA LEU A 6 28.03 22.31 -9.63
C LEU A 6 26.71 21.74 -9.11
N ILE A 7 26.27 20.62 -9.67
CA ILE A 7 24.98 20.00 -9.33
C ILE A 7 25.16 18.55 -8.87
N THR A 8 24.18 18.07 -8.12
CA THR A 8 24.13 16.68 -7.65
C THR A 8 23.60 15.77 -8.75
N GLN A 9 24.01 14.51 -8.75
CA GLN A 9 23.45 13.45 -9.59
C GLN A 9 22.02 13.11 -9.14
N ASN A 10 21.06 13.97 -9.49
CA ASN A 10 19.65 13.86 -9.14
C ASN A 10 18.82 14.29 -10.36
N ALA A 11 18.39 13.31 -11.14
CA ALA A 11 17.70 13.52 -12.40
C ALA A 11 16.36 12.79 -12.44
N GLN A 12 15.45 13.34 -13.23
CA GLN A 12 14.27 12.64 -13.72
C GLN A 12 14.45 12.40 -15.23
N PHE A 13 14.17 11.19 -15.68
CA PHE A 13 14.35 10.78 -17.08
C PHE A 13 13.02 10.70 -17.80
N TYR A 14 13.00 11.20 -19.04
CA TYR A 14 11.83 11.22 -19.89
C TYR A 14 12.18 10.89 -21.34
N PHE A 15 11.18 10.49 -22.11
CA PHE A 15 11.24 10.40 -23.58
C PHE A 15 10.10 11.22 -24.17
N PRO A 16 10.32 11.92 -25.30
CA PRO A 16 9.32 12.81 -25.85
C PRO A 16 8.18 12.01 -26.49
N LYS A 17 6.96 12.57 -26.45
CA LYS A 17 5.76 11.98 -27.07
C LYS A 17 5.76 12.13 -28.60
N ALA A 18 6.48 13.13 -29.08
CA ALA A 18 6.67 13.45 -30.49
C ALA A 18 8.15 13.85 -30.70
N GLU A 19 8.50 14.31 -31.89
CA GLU A 19 9.84 14.85 -32.13
C GLU A 19 10.11 16.08 -31.25
N LEU A 20 11.35 16.20 -30.76
CA LEU A 20 11.72 17.20 -29.75
C LEU A 20 11.90 18.58 -30.40
N THR A 21 10.98 19.50 -30.12
CA THR A 21 10.99 20.86 -30.70
C THR A 21 11.59 21.89 -29.74
N ASP A 22 12.11 22.98 -30.30
CA ASP A 22 12.57 24.14 -29.51
C ASP A 22 11.47 24.66 -28.59
N ASP A 23 10.23 24.71 -29.08
CA ASP A 23 9.07 25.16 -28.30
C ASP A 23 8.83 24.28 -27.06
N SER A 24 9.00 22.95 -27.19
CA SER A 24 8.79 22.02 -26.07
C SER A 24 9.79 22.23 -24.93
N ILE A 25 11.06 22.47 -25.27
CA ILE A 25 12.14 22.74 -24.29
C ILE A 25 12.02 24.15 -23.74
N GLY A 26 11.73 25.14 -24.58
CA GLY A 26 11.48 26.51 -24.18
C GLY A 26 10.34 26.62 -23.17
N ALA A 27 9.21 25.95 -23.45
CA ALA A 27 8.06 25.92 -22.56
C ALA A 27 8.38 25.29 -21.19
N LEU A 28 9.23 24.26 -21.13
CA LEU A 28 9.70 23.67 -19.88
C LEU A 28 10.57 24.64 -19.08
N LEU A 29 11.54 25.29 -19.73
CA LEU A 29 12.42 26.26 -19.08
C LEU A 29 11.63 27.45 -18.55
N ASP A 30 10.71 27.99 -19.35
CA ASP A 30 9.85 29.11 -18.98
C ASP A 30 8.96 28.75 -17.80
N ALA A 31 8.33 27.57 -17.83
CA ALA A 31 7.53 27.08 -16.72
C ALA A 31 8.36 26.90 -15.44
N ALA A 32 9.59 26.40 -15.55
CA ALA A 32 10.49 26.22 -14.41
C ALA A 32 10.91 27.55 -13.77
N SER A 33 11.07 28.60 -14.57
CA SER A 33 11.56 29.91 -14.15
C SER A 33 10.50 30.92 -13.72
N GLN A 34 9.21 30.53 -13.63
CA GLN A 34 8.14 31.45 -13.25
C GLN A 34 8.26 32.04 -11.82
N ASN A 35 9.11 31.47 -10.97
CA ASN A 35 9.39 31.94 -9.61
C ASN A 35 10.66 32.79 -9.52
N ILE A 36 11.19 33.25 -10.66
CA ILE A 36 12.29 34.23 -10.66
C ILE A 36 11.90 35.49 -9.87
N GLU A 37 12.85 36.01 -9.10
CA GLU A 37 12.65 37.23 -8.34
C GLU A 37 12.37 38.42 -9.27
N LYS A 38 11.43 39.29 -8.89
CA LYS A 38 11.05 40.45 -9.69
C LYS A 38 12.26 41.36 -9.92
N ASN A 39 12.45 41.81 -11.16
CA ASN A 39 13.58 42.65 -11.57
C ASN A 39 14.96 42.00 -11.43
N SER A 40 15.03 40.67 -11.30
CA SER A 40 16.29 39.93 -11.35
C SER A 40 16.54 39.35 -12.75
N ASN A 41 17.81 39.09 -13.06
CA ASN A 41 18.24 38.46 -14.31
C ASN A 41 18.63 37.01 -14.07
N PHE A 42 18.62 36.22 -15.14
CA PHE A 42 19.23 34.89 -15.13
C PHE A 42 20.75 35.00 -14.90
N LEU A 43 21.25 34.17 -14.00
CA LEU A 43 22.69 33.96 -13.78
C LEU A 43 23.31 33.09 -14.88
N ILE A 44 22.51 32.15 -15.39
CA ILE A 44 22.80 31.29 -16.52
C ILE A 44 21.49 31.22 -17.32
N ASP A 45 21.55 31.43 -18.62
CA ASP A 45 20.44 31.26 -19.57
C ASP A 45 21.02 30.77 -20.89
N GLU A 46 21.11 29.46 -21.02
CA GLU A 46 21.65 28.79 -22.20
C GLU A 46 20.58 27.87 -22.77
N PHE A 47 20.38 27.96 -24.08
CA PHE A 47 19.34 27.22 -24.79
C PHE A 47 19.97 26.34 -25.87
N ARG A 48 19.69 25.03 -25.80
CA ARG A 48 20.12 23.97 -26.73
C ARG A 48 21.55 24.13 -27.27
N GLN A 49 22.49 24.32 -26.35
CA GLN A 49 23.91 24.39 -26.70
C GLN A 49 24.48 22.98 -26.87
N ALA A 50 25.21 22.75 -27.96
CA ALA A 50 25.95 21.51 -28.16
C ALA A 50 27.29 21.58 -27.44
N ARG A 51 27.66 20.50 -26.75
CA ARG A 51 28.92 20.39 -26.01
C ARG A 51 29.49 18.98 -26.10
N THR A 52 30.78 18.90 -26.34
CA THR A 52 31.53 17.64 -26.35
C THR A 52 32.30 17.51 -25.05
N VAL A 53 32.16 16.38 -24.38
CA VAL A 53 32.84 16.14 -23.10
C VAL A 53 34.35 15.95 -23.34
N PRO A 54 35.22 16.68 -22.62
CA PRO A 54 36.66 16.56 -22.80
C PRO A 54 37.16 15.12 -22.63
N ASN A 55 38.08 14.69 -23.51
CA ASN A 55 38.69 13.35 -23.52
C ASN A 55 37.70 12.19 -23.77
N THR A 56 36.55 12.47 -24.39
CA THR A 56 35.59 11.45 -24.83
C THR A 56 35.00 11.85 -26.17
N ASP A 57 34.44 10.90 -26.92
CA ASP A 57 33.70 11.19 -28.16
C ASP A 57 32.23 11.54 -27.89
N PHE A 58 31.84 11.70 -26.62
CA PHE A 58 30.47 11.94 -26.22
C PHE A 58 30.10 13.41 -26.40
N THR A 59 29.14 13.67 -27.29
CA THR A 59 28.52 14.98 -27.50
C THR A 59 27.08 14.96 -27.02
N PHE A 60 26.67 16.02 -26.33
CA PHE A 60 25.32 16.20 -25.83
C PHE A 60 24.81 17.61 -26.10
N THR A 61 23.49 17.75 -26.16
CA THR A 61 22.83 19.06 -26.21
C THR A 61 22.25 19.35 -24.84
N TYR A 62 22.39 20.59 -24.36
CA TYR A 62 21.81 20.98 -23.08
C TYR A 62 21.16 22.36 -23.13
N SER A 63 20.22 22.55 -22.22
CA SER A 63 19.68 23.87 -21.88
C SER A 63 19.77 24.06 -20.36
N ALA A 64 20.14 25.25 -19.91
CA ALA A 64 20.32 25.53 -18.50
C ALA A 64 19.82 26.93 -18.14
N ARG A 65 19.07 27.02 -17.04
CA ARG A 65 18.74 28.29 -16.39
C ARG A 65 19.09 28.25 -14.91
N ALA A 66 19.71 29.32 -14.42
CA ALA A 66 19.93 29.54 -12.99
C ALA A 66 19.51 30.96 -12.62
N PHE A 67 18.77 31.13 -11.53
CA PHE A 67 18.15 32.42 -11.18
C PHE A 67 17.85 32.53 -9.68
N PRO A 68 17.83 33.75 -9.11
CA PRO A 68 17.33 33.97 -7.76
C PRO A 68 15.80 33.83 -7.71
N SER A 69 15.30 33.30 -6.61
CA SER A 69 13.88 33.08 -6.33
C SER A 69 13.58 33.40 -4.88
N SER A 70 12.47 34.09 -4.63
CA SER A 70 12.05 34.46 -3.28
C SER A 70 11.07 33.42 -2.74
N ARG A 71 11.33 32.90 -1.53
CA ARG A 71 10.47 31.94 -0.84
C ARG A 71 9.98 32.53 0.49
N PRO A 72 8.68 32.51 0.79
CA PRO A 72 8.17 33.00 2.06
C PRO A 72 8.65 32.14 3.24
N VAL A 73 8.86 32.80 4.38
CA VAL A 73 9.27 32.20 5.64
C VAL A 73 8.05 31.74 6.44
N TYR A 74 7.78 30.43 6.43
CA TYR A 74 6.58 29.86 7.06
C TYR A 74 6.69 29.61 8.58
N PHE A 75 7.82 29.94 9.20
CA PHE A 75 8.04 29.77 10.64
C PHE A 75 7.96 31.07 11.44
N LEU A 76 7.74 32.21 10.76
CA LEU A 76 7.49 33.51 11.36
C LEU A 76 6.09 34.00 10.95
N THR A 77 5.47 34.83 11.78
CA THR A 77 4.15 35.43 11.51
C THR A 77 4.22 36.68 10.63
N GLU A 78 5.43 37.22 10.45
CA GLU A 78 5.73 38.40 9.65
C GLU A 78 6.03 38.01 8.20
N ASP A 79 5.83 38.93 7.25
CA ASP A 79 6.02 38.68 5.81
C ASP A 79 7.51 38.77 5.43
N PHE A 80 8.29 37.78 5.87
CA PHE A 80 9.68 37.61 5.48
C PHE A 80 9.82 36.66 4.28
N GLN A 81 10.84 36.92 3.46
CA GLN A 81 11.20 36.06 2.34
C GLN A 81 12.69 35.73 2.36
N ASP A 82 13.01 34.47 2.13
CA ASP A 82 14.36 34.00 1.84
C ASP A 82 14.64 34.15 0.35
N ILE A 83 15.79 34.72 -0.02
CA ILE A 83 16.30 34.61 -1.40
C ILE A 83 17.06 33.30 -1.50
N ILE A 84 16.57 32.41 -2.36
CA ILE A 84 17.23 31.15 -2.71
C ILE A 84 17.61 31.17 -4.19
N TYR A 85 18.60 30.36 -4.57
CA TYR A 85 18.97 30.19 -5.98
C TYR A 85 18.38 28.89 -6.52
N ALA A 86 17.61 29.02 -7.60
CA ALA A 86 17.00 27.93 -8.33
C ALA A 86 17.77 27.63 -9.62
N TYR A 87 17.70 26.39 -10.08
CA TYR A 87 18.23 26.03 -11.39
C TYR A 87 17.42 24.90 -12.03
N ILE A 88 17.41 24.90 -13.36
CA ILE A 88 16.99 23.78 -14.19
C ILE A 88 18.07 23.53 -15.25
N VAL A 89 18.44 22.26 -15.43
CA VAL A 89 19.30 21.79 -16.52
C VAL A 89 18.58 20.65 -17.21
N ILE A 90 18.47 20.73 -18.52
CA ILE A 90 17.91 19.71 -19.39
C ILE A 90 19.05 19.22 -20.28
N ILE A 91 19.33 17.92 -20.28
CA ILE A 91 20.34 17.30 -21.14
C ILE A 91 19.62 16.32 -22.07
N GLU A 92 19.83 16.51 -23.38
CA GLU A 92 19.29 15.68 -24.45
C GLU A 92 20.33 14.62 -24.84
N ILE A 93 19.93 13.34 -24.77
CA ILE A 93 20.78 12.18 -25.03
C ILE A 93 20.00 11.17 -25.88
N GLY A 94 20.31 11.09 -27.17
CA GLY A 94 19.54 10.28 -28.12
C GLY A 94 18.06 10.69 -28.11
N LYS A 95 17.17 9.72 -27.85
CA LYS A 95 15.71 9.96 -27.71
C LYS A 95 15.26 10.33 -26.29
N TYR A 96 16.18 10.47 -25.34
CA TYR A 96 15.86 10.75 -23.94
C TYR A 96 16.23 12.17 -23.57
N ILE A 97 15.53 12.69 -22.55
CA ILE A 97 15.96 13.87 -21.83
C ILE A 97 16.13 13.54 -20.35
N SER A 98 17.14 14.14 -19.74
CA SER A 98 17.34 14.14 -18.30
C SER A 98 17.18 15.54 -17.74
N ILE A 99 16.30 15.68 -16.75
CA ILE A 99 15.98 16.98 -16.13
C ILE A 99 16.52 17.00 -14.71
N PHE A 100 17.44 17.93 -14.45
CA PHE A 100 17.97 18.26 -13.14
C PHE A 100 17.37 19.59 -12.72
N LYS A 101 16.70 19.64 -11.56
CA LYS A 101 16.12 20.89 -11.08
C LYS A 101 16.14 21.01 -9.58
N LYS A 102 16.32 22.24 -9.09
CA LYS A 102 16.23 22.57 -7.67
C LYS A 102 15.51 23.90 -7.49
N SER A 103 14.55 23.92 -6.58
CA SER A 103 13.80 25.13 -6.19
C SER A 103 13.08 25.85 -7.34
N CYS A 104 12.82 25.18 -8.46
CA CYS A 104 12.02 25.72 -9.56
C CYS A 104 10.52 25.64 -9.29
N THR A 105 9.77 26.44 -10.05
CA THR A 105 8.32 26.25 -10.19
C THR A 105 8.02 24.84 -10.72
N ASN A 106 6.82 24.35 -10.41
CA ASN A 106 6.36 23.06 -10.89
C ASN A 106 6.23 23.05 -12.42
N ILE A 107 6.82 22.04 -13.05
CA ILE A 107 6.81 21.82 -14.51
C ILE A 107 5.98 20.59 -14.93
N SER A 108 5.28 19.92 -14.00
CA SER A 108 4.57 18.66 -14.26
C SER A 108 3.60 18.78 -15.44
N ASP A 109 2.79 19.86 -15.48
CA ASP A 109 1.80 20.08 -16.55
C ASP A 109 2.47 20.15 -17.94
N LYS A 110 3.67 20.74 -18.04
CA LYS A 110 4.44 20.84 -19.29
C LYS A 110 5.17 19.55 -19.64
N ILE A 111 5.61 18.80 -18.64
CA ILE A 111 6.13 17.45 -18.83
C ILE A 111 5.02 16.56 -19.39
N ASP A 112 3.85 16.54 -18.78
CA ASP A 112 2.71 15.71 -19.20
C ASP A 112 2.18 16.09 -20.59
N GLU A 113 2.40 17.32 -21.05
CA GLU A 113 2.01 17.76 -22.40
C GLU A 113 2.92 17.13 -23.49
N HIS A 114 4.23 17.10 -23.26
CA HIS A 114 5.22 16.80 -24.32
C HIS A 114 6.04 15.52 -24.10
N PHE A 115 6.05 14.96 -22.89
CA PHE A 115 6.97 13.90 -22.49
C PHE A 115 6.27 12.77 -21.72
N ASN A 116 6.84 11.56 -21.80
CA ASN A 116 6.49 10.43 -20.95
C ASN A 116 7.64 10.19 -19.97
N ALA A 117 7.34 9.94 -18.70
CA ALA A 117 8.34 9.55 -17.71
C ALA A 117 8.87 8.14 -18.00
N VAL A 118 10.17 7.92 -17.76
CA VAL A 118 10.73 6.56 -17.75
C VAL A 118 10.14 5.80 -16.56
N ASP A 119 9.62 4.60 -16.84
CA ASP A 119 8.94 3.78 -15.84
C ASP A 119 9.89 3.24 -14.76
N HIS A 120 9.34 3.00 -13.57
CA HIS A 120 10.09 2.44 -12.45
C HIS A 120 10.74 1.10 -12.79
N SER A 121 10.05 0.23 -13.54
CA SER A 121 10.57 -1.06 -14.00
C SER A 121 11.86 -0.90 -14.81
N LEU A 122 11.88 0.07 -15.74
CA LEU A 122 13.06 0.42 -16.54
C LEU A 122 14.20 0.99 -15.70
N LEU A 123 13.89 1.74 -14.64
CA LEU A 123 14.91 2.23 -13.72
C LEU A 123 15.47 1.10 -12.85
N THR A 124 14.63 0.15 -12.42
CA THR A 124 15.08 -1.01 -11.63
C THR A 124 15.84 -2.05 -12.45
N SER A 125 15.69 -2.05 -13.77
CA SER A 125 16.47 -2.91 -14.67
C SER A 125 17.87 -2.37 -14.99
N THR A 126 18.25 -1.20 -14.46
CA THR A 126 19.57 -0.60 -14.69
C THR A 126 20.70 -1.23 -13.87
N PHE A 127 20.41 -2.23 -13.06
CA PHE A 127 21.37 -2.97 -12.23
C PHE A 127 20.92 -4.43 -12.13
N ASP A 128 21.82 -5.34 -11.75
CA ASP A 128 21.45 -6.71 -11.36
C ASP A 128 21.31 -6.84 -9.86
N ASP A 129 20.38 -7.68 -9.41
CA ASP A 129 20.14 -7.89 -7.99
C ASP A 129 21.35 -8.54 -7.29
N ASP A 130 22.15 -9.31 -8.01
CA ASP A 130 23.38 -9.95 -7.51
C ASP A 130 24.53 -8.95 -7.29
N GLU A 131 24.54 -7.84 -8.03
CA GLU A 131 25.60 -6.83 -8.00
C GLU A 131 25.34 -5.69 -7.02
N VAL A 132 24.17 -5.67 -6.38
CA VAL A 132 23.75 -4.59 -5.48
C VAL A 132 23.37 -5.11 -4.11
N GLU A 133 23.63 -4.30 -3.09
CA GLU A 133 23.11 -4.49 -1.74
C GLU A 133 21.86 -3.63 -1.56
N PHE A 134 20.74 -4.23 -1.16
CA PHE A 134 19.50 -3.50 -0.91
C PHE A 134 19.54 -2.91 0.50
N GLN A 135 19.92 -1.64 0.63
CA GLN A 135 20.05 -1.00 1.95
C GLN A 135 18.72 -0.56 2.54
N LYS A 136 17.78 -0.12 1.68
CA LYS A 136 16.43 0.28 2.11
C LYS A 136 15.41 -0.04 1.04
N ILE A 137 14.26 -0.54 1.48
CA ILE A 137 13.07 -0.71 0.64
C ILE A 137 11.85 -0.11 1.35
N ALA A 138 10.99 0.56 0.60
CA ALA A 138 9.66 0.92 1.09
C ALA A 138 8.60 0.24 0.21
N LEU A 139 7.67 -0.42 0.89
CA LEU A 139 6.67 -1.32 0.32
C LEU A 139 5.27 -0.82 0.66
N ARG A 140 4.35 -0.92 -0.30
CA ARG A 140 2.91 -0.74 -0.09
C ARG A 140 2.23 -2.09 -0.27
N ASN A 141 1.57 -2.61 0.75
CA ASN A 141 0.80 -3.84 0.66
C ASN A 141 -0.41 -3.66 -0.27
N MET A 142 -0.79 -4.69 -1.01
CA MET A 142 -1.93 -4.71 -1.92
C MET A 142 -3.25 -4.86 -1.16
N THR A 143 -3.55 -3.88 -0.32
CA THR A 143 -4.74 -3.82 0.55
C THR A 143 -5.17 -2.38 0.81
N ILE A 144 -6.48 -2.20 0.94
CA ILE A 144 -7.11 -0.95 1.36
C ILE A 144 -7.75 -1.06 2.74
N SER A 145 -7.80 -2.25 3.34
CA SER A 145 -8.44 -2.48 4.65
C SER A 145 -7.91 -1.49 5.72
N GLU A 146 -8.83 -0.90 6.48
CA GLU A 146 -8.51 0.03 7.58
C GLU A 146 -7.77 -0.65 8.73
N ARG A 147 -7.88 -1.97 8.84
CA ARG A 147 -7.30 -2.76 9.94
C ARG A 147 -6.06 -3.55 9.52
N ALA A 148 -5.66 -3.45 8.26
CA ALA A 148 -4.46 -4.10 7.73
C ALA A 148 -3.26 -3.15 7.71
N MET A 149 -2.05 -3.71 7.81
CA MET A 149 -0.83 -2.94 7.56
C MET A 149 -0.79 -2.47 6.10
N ARG A 150 -0.74 -1.14 5.91
CA ARG A 150 -0.75 -0.52 4.57
C ARG A 150 0.63 -0.45 3.94
N ALA A 151 1.64 0.00 4.69
CA ALA A 151 2.99 0.20 4.17
C ALA A 151 4.05 -0.22 5.19
N ARG A 152 5.24 -0.56 4.69
CA ARG A 152 6.42 -0.91 5.49
C ARG A 152 7.68 -0.29 4.89
N SER A 153 8.65 0.00 5.74
CA SER A 153 10.00 0.32 5.29
C SER A 153 11.00 -0.49 6.08
N TYR A 154 11.89 -1.16 5.37
CA TYR A 154 12.98 -1.96 5.93
C TYR A 154 14.30 -1.33 5.57
N GLU A 155 15.26 -1.35 6.51
CA GLU A 155 16.60 -0.83 6.33
C GLU A 155 17.61 -1.78 6.97
N ALA A 156 18.64 -2.16 6.21
CA ALA A 156 19.71 -3.06 6.64
C ALA A 156 20.99 -2.76 5.84
N ALA A 157 22.09 -3.46 6.15
CA ALA A 157 23.29 -3.39 5.30
C ALA A 157 23.00 -3.96 3.91
N ASP A 158 22.40 -5.15 3.87
CA ASP A 158 21.79 -5.76 2.70
C ASP A 158 20.52 -6.50 3.13
N LEU A 159 19.39 -6.21 2.49
CA LEU A 159 18.10 -6.83 2.79
C LEU A 159 17.96 -8.24 2.19
N LYS A 160 18.80 -8.62 1.22
CA LYS A 160 18.80 -9.97 0.66
C LYS A 160 19.06 -10.99 1.77
N GLY A 161 18.17 -11.97 1.89
CA GLY A 161 18.24 -13.00 2.95
C GLY A 161 17.77 -12.57 4.34
N LEU A 162 17.55 -11.26 4.59
CA LEU A 162 16.96 -10.76 5.84
C LEU A 162 15.46 -10.48 5.69
N LEU A 163 15.05 -9.97 4.54
CA LEU A 163 13.65 -9.73 4.24
C LEU A 163 13.01 -11.03 3.75
N SER A 164 11.95 -11.46 4.44
CA SER A 164 11.15 -12.59 3.98
C SER A 164 10.43 -12.23 2.69
N THR A 165 10.74 -12.95 1.61
CA THR A 165 10.10 -12.81 0.30
C THR A 165 8.85 -13.67 0.16
N HIS A 166 8.58 -14.53 1.14
CA HIS A 166 7.46 -15.48 1.13
C HIS A 166 6.08 -14.80 1.05
N ALA A 167 5.97 -13.53 1.45
CA ALA A 167 4.73 -12.74 1.38
C ALA A 167 4.89 -11.45 0.56
N ALA A 168 6.02 -11.32 -0.14
CA ALA A 168 6.37 -10.10 -0.85
C ALA A 168 5.52 -9.90 -2.12
N GLY A 169 4.88 -10.94 -2.64
CA GLY A 169 4.13 -10.86 -3.91
C GLY A 169 2.98 -9.85 -3.89
N ARG A 170 2.43 -9.58 -2.70
CA ARG A 170 1.42 -8.56 -2.43
C ARG A 170 2.01 -7.23 -1.95
N SER A 171 3.30 -7.01 -2.08
CA SER A 171 3.97 -5.78 -1.68
C SER A 171 4.51 -5.06 -2.90
N ILE A 172 4.08 -3.82 -3.11
CA ILE A 172 4.52 -2.96 -4.20
C ILE A 172 5.76 -2.16 -3.74
N PRO A 173 6.95 -2.38 -4.31
CA PRO A 173 8.13 -1.58 -4.03
C PRO A 173 8.01 -0.22 -4.71
N TYR A 174 7.93 0.84 -3.91
CA TYR A 174 7.81 2.20 -4.44
C TYR A 174 9.04 3.08 -4.16
N PHE A 175 9.98 2.59 -3.34
CA PHE A 175 11.25 3.25 -3.05
C PHE A 175 12.34 2.22 -2.77
N LEU A 176 13.51 2.44 -3.38
CA LEU A 176 14.69 1.61 -3.20
C LEU A 176 15.91 2.49 -2.90
N LYS A 177 16.75 2.05 -1.98
CA LYS A 177 18.10 2.57 -1.75
C LYS A 177 19.05 1.38 -1.87
N ILE A 178 19.90 1.41 -2.87
CA ILE A 178 20.82 0.33 -3.20
C ILE A 178 22.27 0.82 -3.13
N ARG A 179 23.18 -0.06 -2.76
CA ARG A 179 24.61 0.17 -2.87
C ARG A 179 25.16 -0.70 -4.00
N GLN A 180 25.89 -0.08 -4.92
CA GLN A 180 26.62 -0.76 -5.99
C GLN A 180 28.09 -0.37 -5.85
N GLY A 181 28.89 -1.24 -5.23
CA GLY A 181 30.26 -0.91 -4.83
C GLY A 181 30.32 0.28 -3.88
N SER A 182 31.04 1.35 -4.25
CA SER A 182 31.13 2.58 -3.47
C SER A 182 29.91 3.50 -3.61
N ASN A 183 29.06 3.25 -4.62
CA ASN A 183 28.04 4.20 -5.03
C ASN A 183 26.71 3.86 -4.36
N LEU A 184 26.07 4.88 -3.79
CA LEU A 184 24.76 4.75 -3.18
C LEU A 184 23.71 5.36 -4.10
N LYS A 185 22.80 4.53 -4.61
CA LYS A 185 21.73 4.93 -5.52
C LYS A 185 20.38 4.86 -4.83
N THR A 186 19.51 5.80 -5.15
CA THR A 186 18.12 5.84 -4.67
C THR A 186 17.19 5.98 -5.87
N ILE A 187 16.17 5.13 -5.91
CA ILE A 187 15.18 5.06 -6.99
C ILE A 187 13.79 5.22 -6.37
N SER A 188 12.97 6.08 -6.96
CA SER A 188 11.62 6.38 -6.47
C SER A 188 10.57 6.22 -7.57
N ALA A 189 9.64 5.27 -7.38
CA ALA A 189 8.68 4.84 -8.40
C ALA A 189 7.77 5.97 -8.91
N ASN A 190 7.28 6.83 -8.02
CA ASN A 190 6.34 7.91 -8.37
C ASN A 190 6.93 8.98 -9.32
N SER A 191 8.23 9.21 -9.24
CA SER A 191 8.85 10.40 -9.85
C SER A 191 9.78 10.11 -11.01
N GLY A 192 10.02 8.83 -11.32
CA GLY A 192 11.04 8.42 -12.30
C GLY A 192 12.43 8.99 -11.98
N ARG A 193 12.69 9.23 -10.68
CA ARG A 193 13.88 9.95 -10.20
C ARG A 193 14.94 8.95 -9.77
N VAL A 194 16.15 9.16 -10.27
CA VAL A 194 17.36 8.48 -9.83
C VAL A 194 18.26 9.49 -9.13
N VAL A 195 18.70 9.14 -7.93
CA VAL A 195 19.67 9.92 -7.16
C VAL A 195 20.87 9.05 -6.86
N GLU A 196 22.05 9.52 -7.20
CA GLU A 196 23.31 8.90 -6.79
C GLU A 196 24.01 9.82 -5.79
N ALA A 197 24.33 9.30 -4.61
CA ALA A 197 24.97 10.07 -3.57
C ALA A 197 26.42 10.36 -3.97
N SER A 198 26.69 11.62 -4.29
CA SER A 198 28.00 12.10 -4.69
C SER A 198 28.18 13.57 -4.33
N GLU A 199 29.42 14.03 -4.40
CA GLU A 199 29.72 15.47 -4.39
C GLU A 199 29.10 16.15 -5.61
N ARG A 200 28.98 17.49 -5.56
CA ARG A 200 28.46 18.24 -6.70
C ARG A 200 29.46 18.20 -7.85
N LYS A 201 28.99 17.83 -9.03
CA LYS A 201 29.81 17.64 -10.24
C LYS A 201 29.55 18.73 -11.27
N LYS A 202 30.50 18.91 -12.18
CA LYS A 202 30.37 19.82 -13.33
C LYS A 202 29.40 19.24 -14.37
N LEU A 203 28.94 20.10 -15.28
CA LEU A 203 28.01 19.73 -16.33
C LEU A 203 28.48 18.52 -17.17
N ASP A 204 29.76 18.48 -17.55
CA ASP A 204 30.32 17.37 -18.35
C ASP A 204 30.24 16.02 -17.63
N GLU A 205 30.59 16.00 -16.36
CA GLU A 205 30.52 14.80 -15.52
C GLU A 205 29.07 14.36 -15.28
N ILE A 206 28.15 15.32 -15.18
CA ILE A 206 26.71 15.07 -15.05
C ILE A 206 26.14 14.51 -16.35
N ALA A 207 26.55 15.04 -17.51
CA ALA A 207 26.14 14.56 -18.81
C ALA A 207 26.64 13.13 -19.05
N LEU A 208 27.89 12.83 -18.72
CA LEU A 208 28.43 11.46 -18.75
C LEU A 208 27.64 10.50 -17.86
N TRP A 209 27.34 10.92 -16.62
CA TRP A 209 26.54 10.12 -15.71
C TRP A 209 25.12 9.87 -16.26
N ALA A 210 24.45 10.90 -16.77
CA ALA A 210 23.13 10.78 -17.37
C ALA A 210 23.15 9.86 -18.60
N ASN A 211 24.20 9.94 -19.42
CA ASN A 211 24.39 9.04 -20.55
C ASN A 211 24.53 7.58 -20.11
N GLY A 212 25.30 7.33 -19.04
CA GLY A 212 25.40 6.00 -18.45
C GLY A 212 24.06 5.46 -17.96
N GLN A 213 23.21 6.31 -17.34
CA GLN A 213 21.86 5.90 -16.94
C GLN A 213 20.97 5.60 -18.15
N VAL A 214 21.01 6.43 -19.20
CA VAL A 214 20.26 6.20 -20.44
C VAL A 214 20.68 4.89 -21.11
N HIS A 215 21.98 4.60 -21.20
CA HIS A 215 22.49 3.36 -21.76
C HIS A 215 21.97 2.12 -21.00
N LEU A 216 21.91 2.19 -19.66
CA LEU A 216 21.37 1.11 -18.83
C LEU A 216 19.84 0.97 -18.96
N ILE A 217 19.12 2.07 -19.22
CA ILE A 217 17.67 2.04 -19.51
C ILE A 217 17.41 1.37 -20.88
N GLU A 218 18.25 1.63 -21.87
CA GLU A 218 18.14 1.02 -23.21
C GLU A 218 18.59 -0.45 -23.24
N ASN A 219 19.51 -0.84 -22.36
CA ASN A 219 20.07 -2.18 -22.26
C ASN A 219 19.81 -2.74 -20.85
N PRO A 220 18.55 -3.10 -20.53
CA PRO A 220 18.18 -3.59 -19.22
C PRO A 220 18.86 -4.93 -18.91
N ASN A 221 19.35 -5.07 -17.68
CA ASN A 221 19.89 -6.34 -17.21
C ASN A 221 18.75 -7.30 -16.82
N ALA A 222 19.02 -8.60 -16.93
CA ALA A 222 17.99 -9.64 -16.85
C ALA A 222 17.80 -10.25 -15.45
N ASN A 223 18.74 -10.09 -14.50
CA ASN A 223 18.64 -10.81 -13.23
C ASN A 223 17.97 -9.98 -12.12
N LYS A 224 16.72 -10.32 -11.83
CA LYS A 224 15.83 -9.65 -10.86
C LYS A 224 15.35 -10.60 -9.77
N ALA A 225 16.14 -11.59 -9.36
CA ALA A 225 15.68 -12.65 -8.46
C ALA A 225 15.05 -12.15 -7.14
N PHE A 226 15.54 -11.04 -6.59
CA PHE A 226 14.98 -10.44 -5.38
C PHE A 226 13.73 -9.62 -5.70
N LEU A 227 13.82 -8.71 -6.69
CA LEU A 227 12.69 -7.84 -7.05
C LEU A 227 11.51 -8.60 -7.67
N ASP A 228 11.75 -9.74 -8.31
CA ASP A 228 10.72 -10.60 -8.90
C ASP A 228 9.80 -11.26 -7.86
N SER A 229 10.21 -11.29 -6.59
CA SER A 229 9.37 -11.76 -5.49
C SER A 229 8.27 -10.78 -5.07
N PHE A 230 8.30 -9.55 -5.61
CA PHE A 230 7.36 -8.48 -5.29
C PHE A 230 6.28 -8.29 -6.36
N ALA A 231 5.25 -7.49 -6.05
CA ALA A 231 4.17 -7.20 -6.99
C ALA A 231 4.70 -6.65 -8.32
N LYS A 232 4.20 -7.19 -9.43
CA LYS A 232 4.68 -6.90 -10.79
C LYS A 232 3.91 -5.74 -11.41
N LEU A 233 4.61 -4.89 -12.14
CA LEU A 233 3.98 -3.84 -12.92
C LEU A 233 3.25 -4.46 -14.13
N VAL A 234 2.01 -4.04 -14.37
CA VAL A 234 1.19 -4.50 -15.51
C VAL A 234 0.54 -3.31 -16.22
N ASP A 235 0.23 -3.49 -17.51
CA ASP A 235 -0.43 -2.44 -18.29
C ASP A 235 -1.87 -2.21 -17.81
N LEU A 236 -2.24 -0.94 -17.65
CA LEU A 236 -3.56 -0.59 -17.13
C LEU A 236 -4.69 -0.99 -18.09
N ASN A 237 -4.49 -0.89 -19.41
CA ASN A 237 -5.52 -1.23 -20.38
C ASN A 237 -5.76 -2.73 -20.43
N GLU A 238 -4.71 -3.55 -20.28
CA GLU A 238 -4.84 -5.00 -20.12
C GLU A 238 -5.65 -5.36 -18.88
N VAL A 239 -5.40 -4.70 -17.74
CA VAL A 239 -6.16 -4.94 -16.50
C VAL A 239 -7.62 -4.48 -16.64
N LEU A 240 -7.86 -3.29 -17.19
CA LEU A 240 -9.21 -2.75 -17.39
C LEU A 240 -10.03 -3.54 -18.42
N ALA A 241 -9.39 -4.38 -19.24
CA ALA A 241 -10.08 -5.28 -20.15
C ALA A 241 -10.66 -6.53 -19.44
N VAL A 242 -10.18 -6.86 -18.25
CA VAL A 242 -10.56 -8.09 -17.52
C VAL A 242 -11.23 -7.84 -16.16
N THR A 243 -11.07 -6.66 -15.58
CA THR A 243 -11.67 -6.30 -14.28
C THR A 243 -11.99 -4.82 -14.17
N ASP A 244 -12.98 -4.49 -13.32
CA ASP A 244 -13.36 -3.11 -13.01
C ASP A 244 -12.85 -2.64 -11.64
N PRO A 245 -12.66 -1.31 -11.43
CA PRO A 245 -12.38 -0.74 -10.11
C PRO A 245 -13.52 -0.98 -9.12
N SER A 246 -13.20 -1.45 -7.91
CA SER A 246 -14.17 -1.79 -6.87
C SER A 246 -14.16 -0.82 -5.67
N ALA A 247 -13.01 -0.22 -5.37
CA ALA A 247 -12.87 0.67 -4.22
C ALA A 247 -11.67 1.62 -4.37
N ILE A 248 -11.74 2.78 -3.69
CA ILE A 248 -10.67 3.77 -3.58
C ILE A 248 -10.34 4.07 -2.12
N LEU A 249 -9.04 4.23 -1.85
CA LEU A 249 -8.50 4.73 -0.59
C LEU A 249 -7.61 5.96 -0.88
N ILE A 250 -7.78 7.04 -0.12
CA ILE A 250 -6.84 8.16 -0.14
C ILE A 250 -5.73 7.85 0.87
N GLU A 251 -4.46 8.00 0.46
CA GLU A 251 -3.30 7.74 1.30
C GLU A 251 -3.08 8.90 2.29
N SER A 252 -4.02 9.04 3.24
CA SER A 252 -4.16 10.18 4.15
C SER A 252 -2.90 10.42 4.97
N ALA A 253 -2.18 9.37 5.37
CA ALA A 253 -0.91 9.48 6.09
C ALA A 253 0.18 10.21 5.28
N MET A 254 0.35 9.87 4.00
CA MET A 254 1.32 10.55 3.12
C MET A 254 0.91 12.01 2.87
N LEU A 255 -0.40 12.25 2.76
CA LEU A 255 -0.98 13.58 2.57
C LEU A 255 -0.77 14.47 3.81
N HIS A 256 -1.03 13.92 5.00
CA HIS A 256 -0.83 14.58 6.28
C HIS A 256 0.64 14.96 6.47
N ASP A 257 1.56 14.01 6.26
CA ASP A 257 2.99 14.26 6.39
C ASP A 257 3.47 15.38 5.46
N ARG A 258 3.01 15.39 4.21
CA ARG A 258 3.34 16.47 3.28
C ARG A 258 2.78 17.82 3.73
N ILE A 259 1.47 17.90 3.98
CA ILE A 259 0.80 19.19 4.21
C ILE A 259 1.19 19.79 5.56
N ILE A 260 1.22 18.99 6.62
CA ILE A 260 1.47 19.47 7.98
C ILE A 260 2.96 19.70 8.22
N ARG A 261 3.84 18.77 7.80
CA ARG A 261 5.29 18.91 8.03
C ARG A 261 5.90 20.03 7.19
N GLU A 262 5.44 20.21 5.95
CA GLU A 262 5.89 21.31 5.09
C GLU A 262 5.12 22.62 5.38
N LYS A 263 4.20 22.62 6.36
CA LYS A 263 3.36 23.77 6.75
C LYS A 263 2.67 24.45 5.57
N ILE A 264 2.16 23.65 4.64
CA ILE A 264 1.51 24.17 3.42
C ILE A 264 0.20 24.85 3.82
N PRO A 265 0.02 26.16 3.54
CA PRO A 265 -1.22 26.84 3.86
C PRO A 265 -2.40 26.21 3.11
N ALA A 266 -3.49 25.95 3.83
CA ALA A 266 -4.69 25.36 3.28
C ALA A 266 -5.89 26.28 3.48
N SER A 267 -6.77 26.37 2.48
CA SER A 267 -7.98 27.17 2.53
C SER A 267 -9.15 26.48 1.84
N TYR A 268 -10.37 26.86 2.21
CA TYR A 268 -11.60 26.36 1.62
C TYR A 268 -12.30 27.44 0.81
N LYS A 269 -12.59 27.15 -0.46
CA LYS A 269 -13.32 28.02 -1.37
C LYS A 269 -14.83 27.80 -1.24
N THR A 270 -15.51 28.80 -0.69
CA THR A 270 -16.98 28.80 -0.54
C THR A 270 -17.71 28.95 -1.88
N ARG A 271 -19.01 28.67 -1.92
CA ARG A 271 -19.87 28.89 -3.11
C ARG A 271 -19.85 30.35 -3.59
N LYS A 272 -19.66 31.31 -2.67
CA LYS A 272 -19.51 32.75 -2.96
C LYS A 272 -18.08 33.15 -3.38
N LYS A 273 -17.23 32.17 -3.77
CA LYS A 273 -15.82 32.34 -4.16
C LYS A 273 -14.89 32.94 -3.09
N LYS A 274 -15.35 33.13 -1.84
CA LYS A 274 -14.49 33.54 -0.70
C LYS A 274 -13.62 32.37 -0.24
N LEU A 275 -12.33 32.63 0.00
CA LEU A 275 -11.38 31.69 0.60
C LEU A 275 -11.38 31.84 2.13
N LEU A 276 -11.47 30.72 2.84
CA LEU A 276 -11.42 30.66 4.30
C LEU A 276 -10.24 29.80 4.72
N SER A 277 -9.33 30.33 5.56
CA SER A 277 -8.19 29.55 6.06
C SER A 277 -8.67 28.33 6.86
N LEU A 278 -8.03 27.19 6.61
CA LEU A 278 -8.24 25.95 7.35
C LEU A 278 -7.17 25.86 8.44
N ASN A 279 -7.62 25.80 9.70
CA ASN A 279 -6.74 25.53 10.83
C ASN A 279 -6.45 24.03 10.94
N LYS A 280 -5.47 23.67 11.78
CA LYS A 280 -5.05 22.28 12.01
C LYS A 280 -6.23 21.35 12.34
N GLY A 281 -7.06 21.69 13.32
CA GLY A 281 -8.18 20.83 13.72
C GLY A 281 -9.24 20.58 12.63
N ARG A 282 -9.41 21.50 11.67
CA ARG A 282 -10.26 21.24 10.48
C ARG A 282 -9.57 20.34 9.47
N LEU A 283 -8.25 20.48 9.29
CA LEU A 283 -7.48 19.59 8.42
C LEU A 283 -7.44 18.17 8.98
N ASP A 284 -7.25 18.01 10.29
CA ASP A 284 -7.25 16.70 10.95
C ASP A 284 -8.58 15.96 10.71
N ARG A 285 -9.72 16.64 10.86
CA ARG A 285 -11.04 16.07 10.51
C ARG A 285 -11.19 15.72 9.03
N ILE A 286 -10.58 16.48 8.13
CA ILE A 286 -10.58 16.14 6.71
C ILE A 286 -9.76 14.87 6.49
N PHE A 287 -8.59 14.74 7.12
CA PHE A 287 -7.75 13.56 7.03
C PHE A 287 -8.41 12.30 7.59
N GLU A 288 -9.14 12.40 8.71
CA GLU A 288 -9.96 11.31 9.27
C GLU A 288 -11.05 10.83 8.28
N ILE A 289 -11.67 11.76 7.55
CA ILE A 289 -12.65 11.39 6.52
C ILE A 289 -11.95 10.69 5.34
N LEU A 290 -10.80 11.22 4.90
CA LEU A 290 -10.05 10.67 3.76
C LEU A 290 -9.39 9.32 4.05
N GLU A 291 -9.18 8.98 5.32
CA GLU A 291 -8.57 7.71 5.73
C GLU A 291 -9.49 6.49 5.49
N LYS A 292 -10.78 6.74 5.30
CA LYS A 292 -11.78 5.72 5.04
C LYS A 292 -11.63 5.10 3.66
N VAL A 293 -12.02 3.83 3.57
CA VAL A 293 -12.21 3.15 2.28
C VAL A 293 -13.57 3.52 1.71
N TYR A 294 -13.60 3.83 0.42
CA TYR A 294 -14.83 4.12 -0.29
C TYR A 294 -15.05 3.13 -1.43
N GLU A 295 -16.18 2.44 -1.41
CA GLU A 295 -16.61 1.55 -2.49
C GLU A 295 -17.00 2.36 -3.74
N VAL A 296 -16.86 1.71 -4.89
CA VAL A 296 -17.09 2.27 -6.22
C VAL A 296 -18.14 1.41 -6.93
N ASP A 297 -19.17 2.04 -7.49
CA ASP A 297 -20.19 1.34 -8.26
C ASP A 297 -19.75 1.08 -9.71
N THR A 298 -20.59 0.37 -10.47
CA THR A 298 -20.34 0.05 -11.89
C THR A 298 -20.25 1.29 -12.80
N ASP A 299 -20.82 2.42 -12.38
CA ASP A 299 -20.70 3.73 -13.07
C ASP A 299 -19.45 4.52 -12.63
N LEU A 300 -18.58 3.90 -11.83
CA LEU A 300 -17.40 4.48 -11.21
C LEU A 300 -17.70 5.60 -10.20
N LYS A 301 -18.94 5.71 -9.72
CA LYS A 301 -19.31 6.69 -8.69
C LYS A 301 -18.94 6.15 -7.32
N ILE A 302 -18.56 7.07 -6.43
CA ILE A 302 -18.22 6.72 -5.06
C ILE A 302 -19.50 6.54 -4.25
N ILE A 303 -19.71 5.34 -3.69
CA ILE A 303 -20.91 5.02 -2.90
C ILE A 303 -20.99 5.94 -1.66
N GLY A 304 -22.17 6.50 -1.40
CA GLY A 304 -22.42 7.53 -0.38
C GLY A 304 -22.02 8.95 -0.80
N HIS A 305 -21.39 9.11 -1.97
CA HIS A 305 -20.92 10.40 -2.50
C HIS A 305 -21.17 10.56 -4.00
N GLU A 306 -22.15 9.85 -4.56
CA GLU A 306 -22.38 9.61 -5.98
C GLU A 306 -22.57 10.90 -6.78
N ASN A 307 -23.21 11.89 -6.18
CA ASN A 307 -23.46 13.21 -6.78
C ASN A 307 -22.24 14.14 -6.79
N THR A 308 -21.17 13.77 -6.09
CA THR A 308 -20.04 14.67 -5.82
C THR A 308 -18.69 14.10 -6.21
N SER A 309 -18.55 12.78 -6.22
CA SER A 309 -17.28 12.09 -6.41
C SER A 309 -17.42 10.85 -7.29
N ARG A 310 -16.44 10.63 -8.18
CA ARG A 310 -16.34 9.45 -9.06
C ARG A 310 -14.90 9.23 -9.52
N LEU A 311 -14.55 8.01 -9.92
CA LEU A 311 -13.34 7.72 -10.67
C LEU A 311 -13.50 8.11 -12.15
N ARG A 312 -12.38 8.34 -12.84
CA ARG A 312 -12.31 8.59 -14.28
C ARG A 312 -11.23 7.73 -14.89
N LYS A 313 -11.61 6.81 -15.77
CA LYS A 313 -10.69 6.05 -16.62
C LYS A 313 -10.20 6.96 -17.75
N ASN A 314 -8.88 7.01 -17.93
CA ASN A 314 -8.19 7.67 -19.04
C ASN A 314 -7.27 6.61 -19.68
N GLU A 315 -6.79 6.87 -20.89
CA GLU A 315 -6.00 5.90 -21.69
C GLU A 315 -4.81 5.27 -20.94
N LYS A 316 -4.18 6.01 -20.02
CA LYS A 316 -3.00 5.54 -19.26
C LYS A 316 -3.12 5.72 -17.75
N SER A 317 -4.29 6.13 -17.25
CA SER A 317 -4.45 6.41 -15.82
C SER A 317 -5.89 6.38 -15.34
N ILE A 318 -6.08 6.03 -14.06
CA ILE A 318 -7.31 6.28 -13.34
C ILE A 318 -7.12 7.52 -12.47
N THR A 319 -8.07 8.46 -12.53
CA THR A 319 -8.04 9.68 -11.71
C THR A 319 -9.32 9.85 -10.89
N LEU A 320 -9.26 10.71 -9.87
CA LEU A 320 -10.39 11.01 -8.99
C LEU A 320 -11.01 12.36 -9.36
N LEU A 321 -12.33 12.38 -9.56
CA LEU A 321 -13.12 13.61 -9.56
C LEU A 321 -13.86 13.71 -8.23
N SER A 322 -13.66 14.79 -7.48
CA SER A 322 -14.39 15.05 -6.23
C SER A 322 -14.60 16.54 -6.01
N THR A 323 -15.86 16.98 -6.06
CA THR A 323 -16.25 18.39 -5.88
C THR A 323 -15.79 18.97 -4.53
N PRO A 324 -15.93 18.27 -3.39
CA PRO A 324 -15.37 18.71 -2.11
C PRO A 324 -13.86 18.96 -2.16
N LEU A 325 -13.09 18.02 -2.73
CA LEU A 325 -11.63 18.12 -2.82
C LEU A 325 -11.15 19.22 -3.76
N GLN A 326 -11.98 19.62 -4.74
CA GLN A 326 -11.68 20.78 -5.59
C GLN A 326 -11.80 22.12 -4.87
N ARG A 327 -12.63 22.19 -3.83
CA ARG A 327 -12.87 23.41 -3.05
C ARG A 327 -11.79 23.67 -2.01
N ILE A 328 -11.10 22.63 -1.55
CA ILE A 328 -9.92 22.79 -0.70
C ILE A 328 -8.74 23.20 -1.58
N LYS A 329 -8.05 24.28 -1.22
CA LYS A 329 -6.89 24.84 -1.91
C LYS A 329 -5.67 24.76 -1.01
N LEU A 330 -4.56 24.33 -1.57
CA LEU A 330 -3.23 24.35 -0.97
C LEU A 330 -2.40 25.40 -1.70
N THR A 331 -1.68 26.24 -0.96
CA THR A 331 -0.84 27.29 -1.55
C THR A 331 0.62 26.83 -1.57
N GLU A 332 1.09 26.34 -2.72
CA GLU A 332 2.49 25.96 -2.94
C GLU A 332 3.21 27.06 -3.73
N ASN A 333 4.33 27.58 -3.20
CA ASN A 333 5.16 28.60 -3.87
C ASN A 333 4.34 29.79 -4.42
N GLY A 334 3.36 30.25 -3.63
CA GLY A 334 2.48 31.38 -3.98
C GLY A 334 1.35 31.06 -4.98
N LYS A 335 1.18 29.79 -5.38
CA LYS A 335 0.10 29.36 -6.29
C LYS A 335 -0.88 28.41 -5.60
N ASP A 336 -2.18 28.64 -5.84
CA ASP A 336 -3.25 27.81 -5.30
C ASP A 336 -3.52 26.58 -6.19
N VAL A 337 -3.35 25.38 -5.63
CA VAL A 337 -3.68 24.09 -6.24
C VAL A 337 -4.83 23.45 -5.45
N SER A 338 -5.79 22.78 -6.10
CA SER A 338 -6.82 22.05 -5.34
C SER A 338 -6.25 20.81 -4.66
N LEU A 339 -6.82 20.42 -3.52
CA LEU A 339 -6.46 19.18 -2.84
C LEU A 339 -6.62 17.96 -3.77
N GLN A 340 -7.66 17.94 -4.61
CA GLN A 340 -7.82 16.89 -5.64
C GLN A 340 -6.60 16.82 -6.58
N LYS A 341 -6.18 17.97 -7.14
CA LYS A 341 -5.02 18.01 -8.05
C LYS A 341 -3.76 17.60 -7.33
N TYR A 342 -3.61 18.00 -6.07
CA TYR A 342 -2.47 17.63 -5.24
C TYR A 342 -2.40 16.11 -4.97
N ILE A 343 -3.53 15.49 -4.61
CA ILE A 343 -3.64 14.04 -4.41
C ILE A 343 -3.29 13.29 -5.70
N ILE A 344 -3.88 13.68 -6.84
CA ILE A 344 -3.63 13.02 -8.14
C ILE A 344 -2.17 13.15 -8.54
N LYS A 345 -1.62 14.37 -8.50
CA LYS A 345 -0.24 14.67 -8.89
C LYS A 345 0.78 13.85 -8.11
N ASN A 346 0.57 13.67 -6.81
CA ASN A 346 1.51 12.95 -5.96
C ASN A 346 1.17 11.46 -5.84
N GLY A 347 0.12 10.96 -6.52
CA GLY A 347 -0.27 9.55 -6.44
C GLY A 347 -0.73 9.13 -5.05
N PHE A 348 -1.31 10.03 -4.25
CA PHE A 348 -1.73 9.76 -2.86
C PHE A 348 -3.12 9.12 -2.78
N PHE A 349 -3.34 8.13 -3.64
CA PHE A 349 -4.54 7.30 -3.61
C PHE A 349 -4.23 5.93 -4.20
N SER A 350 -5.04 4.98 -3.80
CA SER A 350 -4.96 3.57 -4.12
C SER A 350 -6.33 3.10 -4.59
N ILE A 351 -6.38 2.25 -5.61
CA ILE A 351 -7.62 1.68 -6.12
C ILE A 351 -7.46 0.16 -6.15
N CYS A 352 -8.45 -0.55 -5.60
CA CYS A 352 -8.59 -1.99 -5.79
C CYS A 352 -9.55 -2.27 -6.94
N PHE A 353 -9.40 -3.45 -7.52
CA PHE A 353 -10.26 -3.96 -8.57
C PHE A 353 -11.16 -5.07 -8.03
N GLU A 354 -12.18 -5.45 -8.79
CA GLU A 354 -13.02 -6.63 -8.49
C GLU A 354 -12.18 -7.90 -8.43
N ASP A 355 -11.18 -8.03 -9.32
CA ASP A 355 -10.13 -9.04 -9.19
C ASP A 355 -9.07 -8.56 -8.15
N PRO A 356 -8.98 -9.22 -6.98
CA PRO A 356 -8.13 -8.80 -5.87
C PRO A 356 -6.63 -9.02 -6.11
N LYS A 357 -6.26 -9.61 -7.26
CA LYS A 357 -4.86 -9.72 -7.68
C LYS A 357 -4.29 -8.42 -8.22
N TYR A 358 -5.13 -7.44 -8.56
CA TYR A 358 -4.69 -6.15 -9.07
C TYR A 358 -4.86 -5.03 -8.06
N MET A 359 -3.94 -4.07 -8.09
CA MET A 359 -4.06 -2.80 -7.37
C MET A 359 -3.46 -1.68 -8.20
N TYR A 360 -4.13 -0.54 -8.24
CA TYR A 360 -3.60 0.67 -8.84
C TYR A 360 -3.07 1.60 -7.73
N PHE A 361 -1.80 1.95 -7.83
CA PHE A 361 -1.09 2.76 -6.85
C PHE A 361 -0.07 3.66 -7.56
N MET A 362 0.10 4.90 -7.10
CA MET A 362 1.06 5.87 -7.68
C MET A 362 1.00 6.00 -9.21
N GLY A 363 -0.20 5.97 -9.80
CA GLY A 363 -0.39 6.17 -11.23
C GLY A 363 -0.11 4.94 -12.10
N ARG A 364 0.04 3.76 -11.49
CA ARG A 364 0.42 2.51 -12.15
C ARG A 364 -0.39 1.34 -11.61
N CYS A 365 -0.53 0.29 -12.42
CA CYS A 365 -1.22 -0.93 -12.05
C CYS A 365 -0.21 -2.03 -11.70
N PHE A 366 -0.50 -2.76 -10.63
CA PHE A 366 0.34 -3.84 -10.13
C PHE A 366 -0.48 -5.12 -10.02
N GLU A 367 0.13 -6.23 -10.42
CA GLU A 367 -0.38 -7.58 -10.25
C GLU A 367 0.38 -8.29 -9.14
N ASP A 368 -0.38 -9.02 -8.33
CA ASP A 368 0.14 -9.89 -7.31
C ASP A 368 0.97 -11.02 -7.94
N SER A 369 2.26 -11.07 -7.57
CA SER A 369 3.20 -12.07 -8.07
C SER A 369 3.30 -13.32 -7.20
N SER A 370 2.59 -13.34 -6.06
CA SER A 370 2.59 -14.46 -5.12
C SER A 370 2.24 -15.81 -5.76
N GLY A 371 1.36 -15.79 -6.76
CA GLY A 371 1.15 -16.85 -7.76
C GLY A 371 1.22 -18.29 -7.22
N ILE A 372 1.88 -19.16 -8.00
CA ILE A 372 2.03 -20.60 -7.73
C ILE A 372 2.95 -20.87 -6.52
N SER A 373 3.89 -19.97 -6.23
CA SER A 373 4.95 -20.16 -5.23
C SER A 373 4.45 -20.27 -3.79
N GLU A 374 3.26 -19.73 -3.49
CA GLU A 374 2.69 -19.77 -2.15
C GLU A 374 1.69 -20.90 -1.93
N ILE A 375 1.39 -21.68 -2.98
CA ILE A 375 0.37 -22.74 -2.90
C ILE A 375 0.67 -23.71 -1.75
N ASP A 376 1.92 -24.17 -1.62
CA ASP A 376 2.29 -25.11 -0.55
C ASP A 376 2.03 -24.51 0.83
N SER A 377 2.44 -23.27 1.02
CA SER A 377 2.30 -22.56 2.27
C SER A 377 0.86 -22.20 2.61
N ILE A 378 -0.02 -22.12 1.61
CA ILE A 378 -1.47 -22.00 1.80
C ILE A 378 -2.08 -23.37 2.14
N LEU A 379 -1.59 -24.46 1.54
CA LEU A 379 -2.00 -25.81 1.91
C LEU A 379 -1.58 -26.16 3.34
N ASP A 380 -0.45 -25.65 3.82
CA ASP A 380 0.05 -25.85 5.17
C ASP A 380 -0.84 -25.22 6.25
N ILE A 381 -1.58 -24.14 5.93
CA ILE A 381 -2.50 -23.51 6.89
C ILE A 381 -3.85 -24.23 6.98
N LEU A 382 -4.17 -25.11 6.02
CA LEU A 382 -5.35 -25.97 6.03
C LEU A 382 -5.07 -27.19 6.92
N ILE A 383 -5.70 -27.21 8.09
CA ILE A 383 -5.60 -28.29 9.08
C ILE A 383 -6.93 -29.04 9.09
N ALA A 384 -6.92 -30.26 8.55
CA ALA A 384 -8.09 -31.11 8.57
C ALA A 384 -8.43 -31.54 10.01
N LYS A 385 -9.72 -31.47 10.36
CA LYS A 385 -10.26 -31.86 11.66
C LYS A 385 -11.42 -32.84 11.43
N PRO A 386 -11.29 -34.13 11.81
CA PRO A 386 -12.34 -35.12 11.58
C PRO A 386 -13.70 -34.74 12.13
N GLU A 387 -13.72 -33.98 13.24
CA GLU A 387 -14.92 -33.51 13.91
C GLU A 387 -15.79 -32.62 12.99
N ILE A 388 -15.16 -31.85 12.08
CA ILE A 388 -15.85 -30.90 11.20
C ILE A 388 -16.71 -31.60 10.15
N ALA A 389 -16.36 -32.83 9.75
CA ALA A 389 -17.14 -33.60 8.78
C ALA A 389 -18.57 -33.91 9.26
N ASN A 390 -18.79 -33.93 10.58
CA ASN A 390 -20.08 -34.20 11.20
C ASN A 390 -20.91 -32.93 11.48
N ALA A 391 -20.42 -31.75 11.07
CA ALA A 391 -21.09 -30.49 11.34
C ALA A 391 -22.43 -30.39 10.60
N THR A 392 -23.52 -30.17 11.32
CA THR A 392 -24.90 -30.09 10.76
C THR A 392 -25.45 -28.67 10.76
N SER A 393 -24.82 -27.75 11.49
CA SER A 393 -25.25 -26.36 11.62
C SER A 393 -24.12 -25.49 12.19
N GLU A 394 -24.32 -24.17 12.22
CA GLU A 394 -23.35 -23.26 12.82
C GLU A 394 -23.38 -23.33 14.35
N LYS A 395 -24.58 -23.23 14.95
CA LYS A 395 -24.79 -23.13 16.41
C LYS A 395 -25.79 -24.14 16.98
N GLY A 396 -26.50 -24.89 16.14
CA GLY A 396 -27.59 -25.76 16.55
C GLY A 396 -28.90 -25.02 16.81
N LYS A 397 -29.83 -25.68 17.52
CA LYS A 397 -31.10 -25.07 17.96
C LYS A 397 -30.99 -24.58 19.40
N ILE A 398 -30.94 -23.25 19.58
CA ILE A 398 -30.81 -22.63 20.91
C ILE A 398 -32.20 -22.44 21.53
N GLN A 399 -32.36 -22.98 22.73
CA GLN A 399 -33.56 -22.84 23.57
C GLN A 399 -33.19 -22.17 24.89
N SER A 400 -34.18 -21.67 25.64
CA SER A 400 -33.93 -21.05 26.94
C SER A 400 -33.26 -21.99 27.95
N THR A 401 -33.54 -23.29 27.86
CA THR A 401 -32.96 -24.35 28.70
C THR A 401 -31.66 -24.94 28.15
N SER A 402 -31.15 -24.44 27.01
CA SER A 402 -29.87 -24.90 26.48
C SER A 402 -28.74 -24.48 27.41
N THR A 403 -27.87 -25.41 27.79
CA THR A 403 -26.67 -25.17 28.62
C THR A 403 -25.36 -25.30 27.82
N ALA A 404 -25.43 -25.89 26.63
CA ALA A 404 -24.35 -25.98 25.65
C ALA A 404 -24.88 -25.83 24.22
N PHE A 405 -23.98 -25.53 23.29
CA PHE A 405 -24.25 -25.61 21.85
C PHE A 405 -24.37 -27.09 21.43
N ASP A 406 -25.08 -27.36 20.33
CA ASP A 406 -25.20 -28.72 19.81
C ASP A 406 -23.80 -29.29 19.51
N ALA A 407 -23.53 -30.53 19.92
CA ALA A 407 -22.21 -31.15 19.77
C ALA A 407 -21.75 -31.24 18.30
N ASN A 408 -22.71 -31.36 17.38
CA ASN A 408 -22.47 -31.39 15.93
C ASN A 408 -22.63 -30.00 15.27
N SER A 409 -22.66 -28.92 16.05
CA SER A 409 -22.58 -27.56 15.52
C SER A 409 -21.12 -27.11 15.41
N MET A 410 -20.81 -26.16 14.52
CA MET A 410 -19.45 -25.61 14.43
C MET A 410 -18.95 -25.02 15.76
N PHE A 411 -19.85 -24.40 16.54
CA PHE A 411 -19.54 -23.89 17.88
C PHE A 411 -19.19 -25.02 18.86
N GLY A 412 -19.98 -26.09 18.90
CA GLY A 412 -19.70 -27.27 19.74
C GLY A 412 -18.41 -28.00 19.34
N ILE A 413 -18.14 -28.09 18.03
CA ILE A 413 -16.92 -28.69 17.49
C ILE A 413 -15.70 -27.83 17.85
N ALA A 414 -15.77 -26.50 17.74
CA ALA A 414 -14.69 -25.61 18.15
C ALA A 414 -14.34 -25.77 19.64
N GLU A 415 -15.36 -25.85 20.51
CA GLU A 415 -15.19 -26.13 21.95
C GLU A 415 -14.55 -27.50 22.21
N THR A 416 -14.87 -28.50 21.39
CA THR A 416 -14.30 -29.86 21.48
C THR A 416 -12.83 -29.86 21.07
N ILE A 417 -12.48 -29.24 19.94
CA ILE A 417 -11.10 -29.14 19.44
C ILE A 417 -10.20 -28.43 20.47
N HIS A 418 -10.73 -27.40 21.12
CA HIS A 418 -10.01 -26.57 22.09
C HIS A 418 -10.28 -26.96 23.57
N ALA A 419 -10.79 -28.17 23.82
CA ALA A 419 -11.12 -28.62 25.17
C ALA A 419 -9.91 -28.66 26.13
N HIS A 420 -8.69 -28.70 25.60
CA HIS A 420 -7.45 -28.71 26.38
C HIS A 420 -6.94 -27.31 26.74
N ASP A 421 -7.48 -26.24 26.15
CA ASP A 421 -7.06 -24.87 26.47
C ASP A 421 -7.52 -24.47 27.88
N ASP A 422 -6.72 -23.64 28.57
CA ASP A 422 -7.00 -23.26 29.96
C ASP A 422 -8.31 -22.47 30.08
N TYR A 423 -8.56 -21.60 29.09
CA TYR A 423 -9.77 -20.79 28.98
C TYR A 423 -10.39 -20.88 27.60
N VAL A 424 -11.73 -20.95 27.57
CA VAL A 424 -12.53 -20.89 26.34
C VAL A 424 -13.71 -19.94 26.58
N PHE A 425 -13.78 -18.87 25.78
CA PHE A 425 -14.83 -17.85 25.85
C PHE A 425 -15.64 -17.81 24.56
N CYS A 426 -16.95 -17.60 24.66
CA CYS A 426 -17.85 -17.32 23.55
C CYS A 426 -18.13 -15.81 23.48
N ASP A 427 -17.55 -15.17 22.48
CA ASP A 427 -17.64 -13.72 22.23
C ASP A 427 -18.62 -13.36 21.11
N ASP A 428 -19.31 -14.33 20.54
CA ASP A 428 -20.32 -14.11 19.51
C ASP A 428 -21.44 -13.11 19.93
N LEU A 429 -21.99 -12.39 18.94
CA LEU A 429 -22.98 -11.31 18.95
C LEU A 429 -22.47 -9.89 19.30
N GLY A 430 -22.55 -9.00 18.31
CA GLY A 430 -22.48 -7.54 18.47
C GLY A 430 -21.09 -6.95 18.20
N ASN A 431 -20.39 -6.54 19.25
CA ASN A 431 -19.04 -5.94 19.20
C ASN A 431 -17.91 -6.99 19.29
N GLU A 432 -18.15 -8.18 18.74
CA GLU A 432 -17.25 -9.31 18.88
C GLU A 432 -15.88 -9.10 18.25
N TRP A 433 -14.88 -9.73 18.86
CA TRP A 433 -13.54 -9.90 18.33
C TRP A 433 -13.43 -11.25 17.60
N ALA A 434 -14.12 -12.28 18.08
CA ALA A 434 -14.22 -13.59 17.45
C ALA A 434 -15.49 -14.30 17.90
N ASP A 435 -15.79 -15.48 17.36
CA ASP A 435 -16.87 -16.32 17.89
C ASP A 435 -16.42 -16.96 19.20
N HIS A 436 -15.20 -17.53 19.18
CA HIS A 436 -14.53 -18.02 20.38
C HIS A 436 -13.13 -17.41 20.55
N ILE A 437 -12.77 -17.16 21.81
CA ILE A 437 -11.42 -16.78 22.21
C ILE A 437 -10.89 -17.82 23.17
N THR A 438 -9.71 -18.38 22.88
CA THR A 438 -9.07 -19.36 23.77
C THR A 438 -7.69 -18.89 24.20
N LEU A 439 -7.32 -19.25 25.42
CA LEU A 439 -6.02 -18.93 26.02
C LEU A 439 -5.38 -20.19 26.56
N ASN A 440 -4.10 -20.38 26.29
CA ASN A 440 -3.34 -21.54 26.74
C ASN A 440 -1.93 -21.12 27.17
N SER A 441 -1.62 -21.35 28.45
CA SER A 441 -0.36 -20.95 29.07
C SER A 441 0.77 -21.94 28.82
N ALA A 442 0.45 -23.23 28.65
CA ALA A 442 1.43 -24.27 28.35
C ALA A 442 2.03 -24.08 26.96
N ASP A 443 1.18 -23.78 25.98
CA ASP A 443 1.56 -23.47 24.61
C ASP A 443 1.91 -21.99 24.40
N SER A 444 1.74 -21.14 25.42
CA SER A 444 1.90 -19.68 25.33
C SER A 444 1.14 -19.11 24.12
N CYS A 445 -0.16 -19.37 24.01
CA CYS A 445 -0.94 -18.96 22.84
C CYS A 445 -2.31 -18.36 23.14
N ILE A 446 -2.73 -17.48 22.22
CA ILE A 446 -4.06 -16.85 22.16
C ILE A 446 -4.67 -17.18 20.81
N CYS A 447 -5.86 -17.78 20.80
CA CYS A 447 -6.59 -18.11 19.57
C CYS A 447 -7.86 -17.29 19.44
N PHE A 448 -8.07 -16.69 18.25
CA PHE A 448 -9.37 -16.14 17.84
C PHE A 448 -9.95 -17.07 16.79
N ILE A 449 -11.16 -17.58 17.03
CA ILE A 449 -11.80 -18.60 16.20
C ILE A 449 -13.08 -18.02 15.60
N HIS A 450 -13.19 -18.10 14.28
CA HIS A 450 -14.39 -17.74 13.52
C HIS A 450 -14.99 -18.99 12.89
N SER A 451 -16.20 -19.35 13.29
CA SER A 451 -16.88 -20.59 12.97
C SER A 451 -17.99 -20.34 11.95
N LYS A 452 -17.92 -21.03 10.81
CA LYS A 452 -18.92 -20.90 9.74
C LYS A 452 -19.34 -22.25 9.18
N HIS A 453 -20.65 -22.48 9.18
CA HIS A 453 -21.25 -23.69 8.59
C HIS A 453 -21.77 -23.45 7.17
N GLY A 454 -21.71 -24.50 6.36
CA GLY A 454 -22.36 -24.59 5.07
C GLY A 454 -22.08 -25.91 4.36
N ASP A 455 -22.84 -26.18 3.31
CA ASP A 455 -22.58 -27.31 2.41
C ASP A 455 -21.20 -27.18 1.77
N VAL A 456 -20.51 -28.32 1.63
CA VAL A 456 -19.22 -28.41 0.95
C VAL A 456 -19.34 -27.81 -0.44
N SER A 457 -18.56 -26.77 -0.69
CA SER A 457 -18.65 -26.01 -1.93
C SER A 457 -17.28 -25.52 -2.32
N ARG A 458 -17.04 -25.52 -3.63
CA ARG A 458 -15.87 -24.86 -4.25
C ARG A 458 -16.13 -23.36 -4.50
N SER A 459 -17.19 -22.80 -3.89
CA SER A 459 -17.57 -21.39 -4.02
C SER A 459 -16.81 -20.52 -3.02
N ALA A 460 -16.28 -19.40 -3.52
CA ALA A 460 -15.52 -18.41 -2.77
C ALA A 460 -16.38 -17.52 -1.83
N SER A 461 -17.70 -17.45 -2.04
CA SER A 461 -18.55 -16.45 -1.36
C SER A 461 -18.63 -16.63 0.16
N LYS A 462 -18.90 -17.85 0.66
CA LYS A 462 -18.95 -18.11 2.12
C LYS A 462 -17.58 -17.93 2.79
N LEU A 463 -16.50 -18.21 2.05
CA LEU A 463 -15.14 -18.01 2.55
C LEU A 463 -14.78 -16.53 2.67
N HIS A 464 -15.22 -15.71 1.71
CA HIS A 464 -14.98 -14.27 1.73
C HIS A 464 -15.53 -13.62 3.01
N ASP A 465 -16.74 -14.01 3.43
CA ASP A 465 -17.37 -13.47 4.64
C ASP A 465 -16.56 -13.80 5.91
N VAL A 466 -16.17 -15.07 6.08
CA VAL A 466 -15.43 -15.51 7.28
C VAL A 466 -13.98 -14.99 7.28
N VAL A 467 -13.33 -14.91 6.12
CA VAL A 467 -12.01 -14.26 5.96
C VAL A 467 -12.11 -12.78 6.31
N GLY A 468 -13.15 -12.10 5.85
CA GLY A 468 -13.42 -10.70 6.20
C GLY A 468 -13.52 -10.49 7.71
N GLN A 469 -14.22 -11.38 8.42
CA GLN A 469 -14.30 -11.35 9.89
C GLN A 469 -12.94 -11.59 10.57
N GLY A 470 -12.18 -12.59 10.09
CA GLY A 470 -10.85 -12.90 10.60
C GLY A 470 -9.89 -11.73 10.44
N ILE A 471 -9.74 -11.21 9.22
CA ILE A 471 -8.87 -10.07 8.91
C ILE A 471 -9.28 -8.82 9.72
N LYS A 472 -10.59 -8.56 9.82
CA LYS A 472 -11.11 -7.43 10.58
C LYS A 472 -10.68 -7.48 12.05
N ASN A 473 -10.48 -8.63 12.64
CA ASN A 473 -10.20 -8.74 14.07
C ASN A 473 -8.74 -9.04 14.44
N LEU A 474 -7.84 -9.16 13.46
CA LEU A 474 -6.40 -9.36 13.73
C LEU A 474 -5.81 -8.29 14.64
N GLY A 475 -6.21 -7.03 14.49
CA GLY A 475 -5.79 -5.93 15.38
C GLY A 475 -6.21 -6.10 16.83
N ASN A 476 -7.37 -6.73 17.08
CA ASN A 476 -7.87 -6.98 18.43
C ASN A 476 -7.09 -8.10 19.14
N MET A 477 -6.31 -8.92 18.44
CA MET A 477 -5.47 -9.96 19.06
C MET A 477 -4.31 -9.39 19.89
N TYR A 478 -4.03 -8.09 19.76
CA TYR A 478 -3.03 -7.35 20.51
C TYR A 478 -3.65 -6.51 21.64
N PHE A 479 -4.75 -7.01 22.23
CA PHE A 479 -5.43 -6.35 23.33
C PHE A 479 -4.51 -6.14 24.55
N SER A 480 -4.76 -5.10 25.32
CA SER A 480 -4.18 -4.91 26.65
C SER A 480 -4.93 -5.72 27.71
N LYS A 481 -4.31 -5.91 28.87
CA LYS A 481 -4.98 -6.55 30.03
C LYS A 481 -6.33 -5.88 30.31
N GLU A 482 -6.35 -4.55 30.39
CA GLU A 482 -7.53 -3.75 30.73
C GLU A 482 -8.66 -3.93 29.72
N GLN A 483 -8.32 -4.03 28.43
CA GLN A 483 -9.31 -4.28 27.37
C GLN A 483 -9.94 -5.67 27.50
N PHE A 484 -9.14 -6.68 27.87
CA PHE A 484 -9.64 -8.04 28.06
C PHE A 484 -10.49 -8.17 29.32
N THR A 485 -10.02 -7.64 30.45
CA THR A 485 -10.75 -7.64 31.73
C THR A 485 -12.13 -7.00 31.56
N LYS A 486 -12.19 -5.82 30.90
CA LYS A 486 -13.45 -5.15 30.59
C LYS A 486 -14.42 -6.05 29.83
N LYS A 487 -13.91 -6.85 28.89
CA LYS A 487 -14.73 -7.77 28.08
C LYS A 487 -15.22 -8.97 28.89
N VAL A 488 -14.42 -9.46 29.84
CA VAL A 488 -14.84 -10.48 30.81
C VAL A 488 -16.00 -9.96 31.66
N ASP A 489 -15.85 -8.77 32.23
CA ASP A 489 -16.84 -8.16 33.13
C ASP A 489 -18.15 -7.82 32.40
N GLU A 490 -18.06 -7.20 31.22
CA GLU A 490 -19.24 -6.73 30.48
C GLU A 490 -19.95 -7.85 29.70
N LYS A 491 -19.23 -8.91 29.28
CA LYS A 491 -19.77 -9.90 28.33
C LYS A 491 -19.60 -11.34 28.79
N PHE A 492 -18.39 -11.80 29.11
CA PHE A 492 -18.17 -13.24 29.36
C PHE A 492 -18.73 -13.76 30.69
N SER A 493 -19.02 -12.86 31.62
CA SER A 493 -19.69 -13.16 32.89
C SER A 493 -21.20 -13.39 32.73
N ASN A 494 -21.77 -13.11 31.56
CA ASN A 494 -23.20 -13.25 31.28
C ASN A 494 -23.52 -14.53 30.49
N GLY A 495 -24.78 -14.96 30.55
CA GLY A 495 -25.31 -16.03 29.69
C GLY A 495 -25.37 -15.59 28.22
N TYR A 496 -25.30 -16.57 27.32
CA TYR A 496 -25.49 -16.35 25.89
C TYR A 496 -26.98 -16.12 25.59
N SER A 497 -27.26 -15.10 24.77
CA SER A 497 -28.62 -14.73 24.37
C SER A 497 -28.65 -14.41 22.89
N GLN A 498 -29.62 -14.97 22.17
CA GLN A 498 -29.79 -14.76 20.72
C GLN A 498 -31.27 -14.53 20.40
N ASP A 499 -31.58 -13.55 19.54
CA ASP A 499 -32.93 -13.28 19.03
C ASP A 499 -34.02 -13.18 20.13
N SER A 500 -33.70 -12.54 21.26
CA SER A 500 -34.52 -12.40 22.47
C SER A 500 -34.73 -13.69 23.30
N ILE A 501 -34.07 -14.79 22.95
CA ILE A 501 -34.00 -16.01 23.74
C ILE A 501 -32.78 -15.92 24.66
N GLN A 502 -33.01 -15.79 25.95
CA GLN A 502 -31.95 -15.90 26.96
C GLN A 502 -31.76 -17.39 27.29
N SER A 503 -30.60 -17.94 26.91
CA SER A 503 -30.24 -19.33 27.19
C SER A 503 -29.44 -19.46 28.48
N GLU A 504 -29.35 -20.67 29.02
CA GLU A 504 -28.48 -21.02 30.15
C GLU A 504 -27.03 -21.35 29.72
N ILE A 505 -26.69 -21.17 28.44
CA ILE A 505 -25.33 -21.36 27.92
C ILE A 505 -24.43 -20.27 28.52
N SER A 506 -23.49 -20.63 29.40
CA SER A 506 -22.46 -19.70 29.88
C SER A 506 -21.58 -19.20 28.73
N ARG A 507 -21.22 -17.91 28.68
CA ARG A 507 -20.23 -17.41 27.72
C ARG A 507 -18.80 -17.78 28.09
N THR A 508 -18.51 -17.96 29.38
CA THR A 508 -17.27 -18.61 29.82
C THR A 508 -17.48 -20.12 29.77
N ARG A 509 -16.97 -20.75 28.71
CA ARG A 509 -17.14 -22.18 28.42
C ARG A 509 -16.21 -23.04 29.26
N LYS A 510 -15.01 -22.52 29.54
CA LYS A 510 -14.00 -23.12 30.40
C LYS A 510 -13.14 -22.04 31.07
N GLY A 511 -12.69 -22.32 32.29
CA GLY A 511 -11.78 -21.48 33.07
C GLY A 511 -12.48 -20.71 34.19
N ASP A 512 -11.68 -20.12 35.08
CA ASP A 512 -12.16 -19.34 36.21
C ASP A 512 -11.98 -17.83 35.98
N CYS A 513 -13.09 -17.11 35.83
CA CYS A 513 -13.10 -15.66 35.64
C CYS A 513 -12.52 -14.89 36.82
N ALA A 514 -12.51 -15.44 38.04
CA ALA A 514 -11.90 -14.75 39.19
C ALA A 514 -10.37 -14.66 39.08
N ALA A 515 -9.74 -15.65 38.43
CA ALA A 515 -8.29 -15.74 38.25
C ALA A 515 -7.78 -15.21 36.90
N ILE A 516 -8.69 -14.80 36.00
CA ILE A 516 -8.34 -14.44 34.61
C ILE A 516 -7.37 -13.26 34.53
N ASP A 517 -7.45 -12.34 35.48
CA ASP A 517 -6.75 -11.07 35.45
C ASP A 517 -5.24 -11.25 35.60
N ASP A 518 -4.83 -12.09 36.55
CA ASP A 518 -3.43 -12.45 36.74
C ASP A 518 -2.95 -13.41 35.65
N TYR A 519 -3.82 -14.32 35.21
CA TYR A 519 -3.52 -15.25 34.12
C TYR A 519 -3.18 -14.52 32.80
N VAL A 520 -4.04 -13.58 32.36
CA VAL A 520 -3.83 -12.80 31.14
C VAL A 520 -2.58 -11.94 31.25
N LYS A 521 -2.33 -11.34 32.43
CA LYS A 521 -1.10 -10.58 32.67
C LYS A 521 0.15 -11.42 32.44
N HIS A 522 0.19 -12.63 33.00
CA HIS A 522 1.32 -13.54 32.83
C HIS A 522 1.46 -14.03 31.38
N LEU A 523 0.36 -14.39 30.72
CA LEU A 523 0.36 -14.83 29.33
C LEU A 523 0.90 -13.72 28.39
N LEU A 524 0.46 -12.47 28.57
CA LEU A 524 0.90 -11.33 27.77
C LEU A 524 2.38 -10.95 27.98
N GLN A 525 2.98 -11.37 29.09
CA GLN A 525 4.40 -11.15 29.41
C GLN A 525 5.31 -12.28 28.92
N ASP A 526 4.76 -13.41 28.46
CA ASP A 526 5.56 -14.54 27.98
C ASP A 526 6.24 -14.21 26.64
N TYR A 527 7.56 -14.37 26.58
CA TYR A 527 8.34 -14.14 25.36
C TYR A 527 8.05 -15.15 24.24
N LYS A 528 7.45 -16.31 24.59
CA LYS A 528 7.00 -17.35 23.63
C LYS A 528 5.60 -17.10 23.10
N LEU A 529 4.92 -16.05 23.58
CA LEU A 529 3.53 -15.78 23.22
C LEU A 529 3.36 -15.66 21.71
N HIS A 530 2.55 -16.55 21.14
CA HIS A 530 2.13 -16.48 19.75
C HIS A 530 0.61 -16.45 19.63
N ARG A 531 0.13 -15.94 18.50
CA ARG A 531 -1.29 -15.68 18.26
C ARG A 531 -1.76 -16.51 17.08
N LYS A 532 -2.93 -17.11 17.16
CA LYS A 532 -3.53 -17.93 16.09
C LYS A 532 -4.87 -17.34 15.66
N ALA A 533 -4.99 -16.96 14.40
CA ALA A 533 -6.28 -16.61 13.81
C ALA A 533 -6.80 -17.85 13.08
N ILE A 534 -7.94 -18.36 13.55
CA ILE A 534 -8.47 -19.65 13.14
C ILE A 534 -9.81 -19.45 12.43
N LEU A 535 -9.91 -19.88 11.17
CA LEU A 535 -11.17 -19.98 10.46
C LEU A 535 -11.64 -21.44 10.51
N SER A 536 -12.71 -21.71 11.24
CA SER A 536 -13.29 -23.04 11.38
C SER A 536 -14.47 -23.18 10.42
N CYS A 537 -14.28 -23.91 9.32
CA CYS A 537 -15.22 -23.91 8.19
C CYS A 537 -15.64 -25.32 7.79
N SER A 538 -16.94 -25.63 7.84
CA SER A 538 -17.42 -26.95 7.41
C SER A 538 -17.51 -27.11 5.89
N PHE A 539 -17.54 -26.02 5.13
CA PHE A 539 -17.75 -26.08 3.67
C PHE A 539 -16.46 -26.27 2.87
N ILE A 540 -15.30 -26.36 3.55
CA ILE A 540 -13.98 -26.51 2.96
C ILE A 540 -13.50 -27.94 3.19
N SER A 541 -12.90 -28.54 2.15
CA SER A 541 -12.19 -29.82 2.22
C SER A 541 -10.75 -29.60 1.78
N LYS A 542 -9.79 -30.07 2.61
CA LYS A 542 -8.36 -29.93 2.35
C LYS A 542 -7.97 -30.64 1.06
N SER A 543 -8.34 -31.92 0.92
CA SER A 543 -8.06 -32.75 -0.25
C SER A 543 -8.66 -32.18 -1.53
N ALA A 544 -9.88 -31.63 -1.46
CA ALA A 544 -10.52 -30.99 -2.62
C ALA A 544 -9.75 -29.74 -3.08
N ILE A 545 -9.26 -28.91 -2.16
CA ILE A 545 -8.44 -27.72 -2.48
C ILE A 545 -7.07 -28.14 -3.01
N GLU A 546 -6.42 -29.11 -2.36
CA GLU A 546 -5.10 -29.59 -2.75
C GLU A 546 -5.08 -30.12 -4.18
N ILE A 547 -6.10 -30.89 -4.60
CA ILE A 547 -6.24 -31.36 -5.97
C ILE A 547 -6.31 -30.18 -6.95
N GLU A 548 -7.16 -29.19 -6.69
CA GLU A 548 -7.33 -28.05 -7.59
C GLU A 548 -6.09 -27.14 -7.62
N PHE A 549 -5.42 -26.95 -6.48
CA PHE A 549 -4.20 -26.15 -6.42
C PHE A 549 -3.02 -26.84 -7.10
N ASN A 550 -2.91 -28.17 -7.02
CA ASN A 550 -1.91 -28.93 -7.78
C ASN A 550 -2.12 -28.83 -9.30
N LYS A 551 -3.36 -28.68 -9.78
CA LYS A 551 -3.61 -28.34 -11.20
C LYS A 551 -3.02 -26.98 -11.57
N ILE A 552 -3.16 -25.97 -10.71
CA ILE A 552 -2.55 -24.65 -10.91
C ILE A 552 -1.02 -24.78 -10.97
N LYS A 553 -0.40 -25.53 -10.03
CA LYS A 553 1.06 -25.77 -10.02
C LYS A 553 1.56 -26.42 -11.31
N THR A 554 0.79 -27.35 -11.86
CA THR A 554 1.12 -28.07 -13.10
C THR A 554 0.66 -27.33 -14.37
N LYS A 555 0.24 -26.06 -14.25
CA LYS A 555 -0.23 -25.19 -15.36
C LYS A 555 -1.43 -25.77 -16.12
N GLN A 556 -2.23 -26.59 -15.45
CA GLN A 556 -3.50 -27.08 -15.98
C GLN A 556 -4.60 -26.03 -15.78
N ALA A 557 -5.59 -26.03 -16.68
CA ALA A 557 -6.72 -25.10 -16.59
C ALA A 557 -7.58 -25.42 -15.36
N VAL A 558 -7.90 -24.38 -14.59
CA VAL A 558 -8.86 -24.43 -13.47
C VAL A 558 -9.95 -23.40 -13.68
N THR A 559 -11.09 -23.60 -13.03
CA THR A 559 -12.23 -22.68 -13.11
C THR A 559 -11.96 -21.39 -12.32
N GLY A 560 -12.54 -20.26 -12.75
CA GLY A 560 -12.25 -18.94 -12.15
C GLY A 560 -12.55 -18.84 -10.64
N ASN A 561 -13.53 -19.58 -10.13
CA ASN A 561 -13.83 -19.67 -8.70
C ASN A 561 -12.69 -20.30 -7.88
N ILE A 562 -11.89 -21.20 -8.46
CA ILE A 562 -10.72 -21.79 -7.79
C ILE A 562 -9.58 -20.77 -7.68
N ILE A 563 -9.39 -19.97 -8.72
CA ILE A 563 -8.45 -18.85 -8.68
C ILE A 563 -8.87 -17.84 -7.61
N GLN A 564 -10.16 -17.49 -7.56
CA GLN A 564 -10.71 -16.62 -6.51
C GLN A 564 -10.51 -17.20 -5.10
N LEU A 565 -10.69 -18.51 -4.94
CA LEU A 565 -10.44 -19.22 -3.68
C LEU A 565 -8.97 -19.11 -3.25
N LEU A 566 -8.01 -19.32 -4.16
CA LEU A 566 -6.58 -19.12 -3.90
C LEU A 566 -6.30 -17.70 -3.42
N TRP A 567 -6.86 -16.69 -4.09
CA TRP A 567 -6.67 -15.30 -3.71
C TRP A 567 -7.22 -14.97 -2.32
N ILE A 568 -8.40 -15.48 -1.98
CA ILE A 568 -9.01 -15.24 -0.66
C ILE A 568 -8.17 -15.88 0.46
N LEU A 569 -7.70 -17.11 0.25
CA LEU A 569 -6.85 -17.82 1.21
C LEU A 569 -5.48 -17.16 1.36
N SER A 570 -4.86 -16.77 0.24
CA SER A 570 -3.60 -16.01 0.23
C SER A 570 -3.77 -14.69 0.99
N SER A 571 -4.85 -13.94 0.72
CA SER A 571 -5.16 -12.67 1.42
C SER A 571 -5.26 -12.85 2.94
N PHE A 572 -5.96 -13.89 3.41
CA PHE A 572 -6.02 -14.21 4.83
C PHE A 572 -4.65 -14.55 5.42
N ALA A 573 -3.90 -15.44 4.74
CA ALA A 573 -2.59 -15.88 5.19
C ALA A 573 -1.62 -14.70 5.33
N HIS A 574 -1.59 -13.82 4.34
CA HIS A 574 -0.77 -12.61 4.34
C HIS A 574 -1.18 -11.64 5.41
N ALA A 575 -2.48 -11.33 5.55
CA ALA A 575 -2.95 -10.40 6.56
C ALA A 575 -2.58 -10.87 7.98
N ALA A 576 -2.71 -12.16 8.28
CA ALA A 576 -2.34 -12.72 9.57
C ALA A 576 -0.82 -12.70 9.79
N LYS A 577 -0.03 -13.22 8.84
CA LYS A 577 1.44 -13.22 8.90
C LYS A 577 1.99 -11.81 9.06
N ASP A 578 1.37 -10.84 8.39
CA ASP A 578 1.73 -9.44 8.46
C ASP A 578 1.63 -8.85 9.87
N MET A 579 0.75 -9.41 10.69
CA MET A 579 0.56 -9.01 12.08
C MET A 579 1.25 -9.97 13.05
N ASN A 580 2.21 -10.80 12.61
CA ASN A 580 2.84 -11.86 13.41
C ASN A 580 1.81 -12.82 14.05
N VAL A 581 0.69 -13.04 13.36
CA VAL A 581 -0.35 -14.01 13.73
C VAL A 581 -0.22 -15.21 12.82
N ILE A 582 -0.37 -16.41 13.39
CA ILE A 582 -0.37 -17.67 12.65
C ILE A 582 -1.78 -17.89 12.06
N PRO A 583 -1.94 -17.85 10.72
CA PRO A 583 -3.21 -18.20 10.08
C PRO A 583 -3.43 -19.71 10.14
N ILE A 584 -4.64 -20.14 10.50
CA ILE A 584 -5.07 -21.54 10.50
C ILE A 584 -6.48 -21.62 9.94
N ILE A 585 -6.75 -22.66 9.16
CA ILE A 585 -8.08 -22.98 8.66
C ILE A 585 -8.40 -24.41 9.05
N TYR A 586 -9.32 -24.58 10.00
CA TYR A 586 -9.89 -25.90 10.27
C TYR A 586 -10.94 -26.21 9.21
N CYS A 587 -10.78 -27.38 8.59
CA CYS A 587 -11.61 -27.83 7.49
C CYS A 587 -11.87 -29.33 7.57
N GLN A 588 -12.75 -29.82 6.69
CA GLN A 588 -12.86 -31.25 6.44
C GLN A 588 -11.60 -31.78 5.76
N GLU A 589 -11.39 -33.09 5.83
CA GLU A 589 -10.39 -33.78 5.02
C GLU A 589 -10.64 -33.59 3.52
#